data_AF-A0A150HY61-F1
#
_entry.id   AF-A0A150HY61-F1
#
_cell.length_a   1.000
_cell.length_b   1.000
_cell.length_c   1.000
_cell.angle_alpha   90.00
_cell.angle_beta   90.00
_cell.angle_gamma   90.00
#
_symmetry.space_group_name_H-M   'P 1'
#
loop_
_entity.id
_entity.type
_entity.pdbx_description
1 polymer ?
#
loop_
_entity_poly.entity_id
_entity_poly.type
_entity_poly.pdbx_seq_one_letter_code
_entity_poly.pdbx_strand_id
1 'polypeptide(L)'
;MAKVDFKKAKNITKAGAPVERDVKWTVEVTQENIEQLKAVSDNPKIEIGEQLELEGQVFVRRMSFKASREASKAFEWDFDVQDIEKSKVKSVDSDHLQASQILGTICEDSKGTPFFSSIQDVYDSDPSFINALYKVADEVNNFMGKLVTKNSKETNSSVNSSSTESVEAPSKKQNKK
;
A
#
# COMPACT_ATOMS: atom_id res chain seq x y z
N MET A 1 27.15 -7.18 5.09
CA MET A 1 26.67 -6.28 4.02
C MET A 1 27.27 -6.70 2.69
N ALA A 2 26.49 -6.67 1.62
CA ALA A 2 27.01 -6.89 0.26
C ALA A 2 27.72 -5.62 -0.25
N LYS A 3 28.84 -5.78 -0.96
CA LYS A 3 29.52 -4.68 -1.67
C LYS A 3 29.03 -4.66 -3.12
N VAL A 4 28.65 -3.49 -3.62
CA VAL A 4 28.09 -3.33 -4.98
C VAL A 4 28.86 -2.24 -5.73
N ASP A 5 29.12 -2.47 -7.02
CA ASP A 5 29.62 -1.44 -7.92
C ASP A 5 28.50 -0.43 -8.21
N PHE A 6 28.69 0.82 -7.80
CA PHE A 6 27.69 1.88 -7.91
C PHE A 6 27.26 2.13 -9.37
N LYS A 7 28.18 2.03 -10.34
CA LYS A 7 27.85 2.25 -11.76
C LYS A 7 26.91 1.16 -12.27
N LYS A 8 27.11 -0.08 -11.83
CA LYS A 8 26.27 -1.24 -12.19
C LYS A 8 24.93 -1.24 -11.44
N ALA A 9 24.83 -0.53 -10.33
CA ALA A 9 23.64 -0.45 -9.50
C ALA A 9 22.59 0.57 -9.98
N LYS A 10 22.86 1.38 -11.01
CA LYS A 10 21.96 2.47 -11.46
C LYS A 10 20.51 2.02 -11.73
N ASN A 11 20.31 0.79 -12.21
CA ASN A 11 18.97 0.29 -12.51
C ASN A 11 18.23 -0.20 -11.26
N ILE A 12 18.94 -0.70 -10.24
CA ILE A 12 18.32 -1.13 -8.97
C ILE A 12 17.95 0.05 -8.07
N THR A 13 18.41 1.27 -8.38
CA THR A 13 18.03 2.51 -7.67
C THR A 13 16.79 3.19 -8.22
N LYS A 14 16.21 2.71 -9.33
CA LYS A 14 14.93 3.22 -9.84
C LYS A 14 13.79 2.62 -9.03
N ALA A 15 12.66 3.33 -8.95
CA ALA A 15 11.43 2.74 -8.44
C ALA A 15 11.18 1.44 -9.21
N GLY A 16 11.00 0.33 -8.48
CA GLY A 16 10.82 -0.99 -9.08
C GLY A 16 9.60 -1.03 -10.00
N ALA A 17 9.54 -2.05 -10.86
CA ALA A 17 8.36 -2.28 -11.70
C ALA A 17 7.10 -2.35 -10.81
N PRO A 18 5.97 -1.79 -11.27
CA PRO A 18 4.69 -1.96 -10.60
C PRO A 18 4.36 -3.44 -10.40
N VAL A 19 3.68 -3.75 -9.30
CA VAL A 19 3.20 -5.10 -8.97
C VAL A 19 1.69 -5.11 -9.08
N GLU A 20 1.15 -6.12 -9.77
CA GLU A 20 -0.29 -6.31 -9.92
C GLU A 20 -0.95 -6.68 -8.59
N ARG A 21 -2.14 -6.13 -8.32
CA ARG A 21 -2.94 -6.37 -7.12
C ARG A 21 -4.43 -6.38 -7.47
N ASP A 22 -5.16 -7.28 -6.85
CA ASP A 22 -6.62 -7.28 -6.86
C ASP A 22 -7.14 -6.29 -5.80
N VAL A 23 -8.15 -5.52 -6.18
CA VAL A 23 -8.81 -4.52 -5.34
C VAL A 23 -10.30 -4.84 -5.30
N LYS A 24 -10.84 -4.87 -4.09
CA LYS A 24 -12.28 -5.05 -3.85
C LYS A 24 -12.82 -3.84 -3.14
N TRP A 25 -13.95 -3.33 -3.61
CA TRP A 25 -14.65 -2.21 -2.98
C TRP A 25 -16.15 -2.36 -3.15
N THR A 26 -16.89 -1.68 -2.29
CA THR A 26 -18.36 -1.65 -2.36
C THR A 26 -18.81 -0.29 -2.87
N VAL A 27 -19.80 -0.26 -3.76
CA VAL A 27 -20.42 0.95 -4.28
C VAL A 27 -21.93 0.90 -4.06
N GLU A 28 -22.52 2.02 -3.67
CA GLU A 28 -23.97 2.17 -3.61
C GLU A 28 -24.52 2.41 -5.03
N VAL A 29 -25.56 1.66 -5.39
CA VAL A 29 -26.24 1.82 -6.67
C VAL A 29 -27.18 3.01 -6.59
N THR A 30 -26.90 4.03 -7.39
CA THR A 30 -27.70 5.26 -7.49
C THR A 30 -28.29 5.39 -8.88
N GLN A 31 -29.24 6.32 -9.02
CA GLN A 31 -29.79 6.67 -10.34
C GLN A 31 -28.71 7.14 -11.33
N GLU A 32 -27.61 7.70 -10.84
CA GLU A 32 -26.55 8.31 -11.66
C GLU A 32 -25.54 7.28 -12.18
N ASN A 33 -25.29 6.20 -11.43
CA ASN A 33 -24.26 5.22 -11.76
C ASN A 33 -24.81 3.86 -12.26
N ILE A 34 -26.11 3.58 -12.10
CA ILE A 34 -26.70 2.26 -12.37
C ILE A 34 -26.43 1.74 -13.79
N GLU A 35 -26.50 2.59 -14.82
CA GLU A 35 -26.23 2.17 -16.20
C GLU A 35 -24.78 1.74 -16.38
N GLN A 36 -23.84 2.49 -15.78
CA GLN A 36 -22.42 2.15 -15.81
C GLN A 36 -22.16 0.86 -15.02
N LEU A 37 -22.76 0.71 -13.83
CA LEU A 37 -22.62 -0.48 -13.00
C LEU A 37 -23.14 -1.74 -13.72
N LYS A 38 -24.27 -1.65 -14.43
CA LYS A 38 -24.79 -2.76 -15.24
C LYS A 38 -23.86 -3.13 -16.38
N ALA A 39 -23.23 -2.14 -17.02
CA ALA A 39 -22.29 -2.36 -18.10
C ALA A 39 -20.96 -3.00 -17.64
N VAL A 40 -20.43 -2.58 -16.49
CA VAL A 40 -19.14 -3.09 -16.00
C VAL A 40 -19.24 -4.42 -15.25
N SER A 41 -20.42 -4.75 -14.70
CA SER A 41 -20.65 -6.00 -13.96
C SER A 41 -21.30 -7.10 -14.78
N ASP A 42 -21.70 -6.82 -16.03
CA ASP A 42 -22.55 -7.67 -16.87
C ASP A 42 -23.82 -8.19 -16.15
N ASN A 43 -24.30 -7.47 -15.13
CA ASN A 43 -25.47 -7.85 -14.33
C ASN A 43 -26.63 -6.87 -14.54
N PRO A 44 -27.63 -7.21 -15.39
CA PRO A 44 -28.74 -6.31 -15.69
C PRO A 44 -29.74 -6.16 -14.53
N LYS A 45 -29.66 -7.01 -13.49
CA LYS A 45 -30.63 -7.09 -12.38
C LYS A 45 -30.32 -6.18 -11.20
N ILE A 46 -29.26 -5.38 -11.28
CA ILE A 46 -28.91 -4.42 -10.22
C ILE A 46 -30.06 -3.42 -10.02
N GLU A 47 -30.43 -3.19 -8.77
CA GLU A 47 -31.48 -2.26 -8.33
C GLU A 47 -30.91 -1.08 -7.54
N ILE A 48 -31.61 0.06 -7.56
CA ILE A 48 -31.20 1.27 -6.85
C ILE A 48 -31.32 1.06 -5.33
N GLY A 49 -30.31 1.52 -4.59
CA GLY A 49 -30.22 1.35 -3.14
C GLY A 49 -29.53 0.05 -2.71
N GLU A 50 -29.14 -0.81 -3.65
CA GLU A 50 -28.29 -1.97 -3.37
C GLU A 50 -26.83 -1.54 -3.15
N GLN A 51 -26.11 -2.32 -2.34
CA GLN A 51 -24.64 -2.26 -2.27
C GLN A 51 -24.05 -3.35 -3.14
N LEU A 52 -23.28 -2.95 -4.15
CA LEU A 52 -22.62 -3.86 -5.08
C LEU A 52 -21.13 -3.97 -4.71
N GLU A 53 -20.64 -5.20 -4.51
CA GLU A 53 -19.22 -5.48 -4.38
C GLU A 53 -18.60 -5.61 -5.78
N LEU A 54 -17.57 -4.81 -6.04
CA LEU A 54 -16.80 -4.81 -7.27
C LEU A 54 -15.38 -5.32 -6.99
N GLU A 55 -14.81 -6.01 -7.97
CA GLU A 55 -13.45 -6.51 -7.95
C GLU A 55 -12.75 -6.11 -9.25
N GLY A 56 -11.53 -5.61 -9.15
CA GLY A 56 -10.73 -5.18 -10.29
C GLY A 56 -9.24 -5.27 -10.02
N GLN A 57 -8.44 -5.15 -11.09
CA GLN A 57 -6.99 -5.21 -11.01
C GLN A 57 -6.38 -3.81 -11.11
N VAL A 58 -5.34 -3.56 -10.31
CA VAL A 58 -4.50 -2.36 -10.40
C VAL A 58 -3.03 -2.72 -10.31
N PHE A 59 -2.17 -1.82 -10.77
CA PHE A 59 -0.73 -1.94 -10.59
C PHE A 59 -0.25 -0.97 -9.52
N VAL A 60 0.54 -1.46 -8.57
CA VAL A 60 1.07 -0.67 -7.47
C VAL A 60 2.58 -0.58 -7.57
N ARG A 61 3.11 0.62 -7.75
CA ARG A 61 4.55 0.88 -7.77
C ARG A 61 5.06 1.39 -6.43
N ARG A 62 6.37 1.21 -6.21
CA ARG A 62 7.06 1.85 -5.08
C ARG A 62 7.05 3.37 -5.23
N MET A 63 6.87 4.06 -4.11
CA MET A 63 6.87 5.52 -4.06
C MET A 63 8.22 6.05 -4.57
N SER A 64 8.17 6.89 -5.60
CA SER A 64 9.37 7.56 -6.11
C SER A 64 9.78 8.71 -5.18
N PHE A 65 11.04 9.16 -5.27
CA PHE A 65 11.49 10.35 -4.55
C PHE A 65 10.62 11.58 -4.86
N LYS A 66 10.21 11.76 -6.13
CA LYS A 66 9.31 12.85 -6.53
C LYS A 66 7.96 12.74 -5.82
N ALA A 67 7.34 11.56 -5.85
CA ALA A 67 6.05 11.32 -5.19
C ALA A 67 6.15 11.50 -3.66
N SER A 68 7.25 11.06 -3.04
CA SER A 68 7.52 11.27 -1.62
C SER A 68 7.63 12.75 -1.27
N ARG A 69 8.28 13.54 -2.13
CA ARG A 69 8.33 15.00 -1.95
C ARG A 69 6.95 15.65 -2.07
N GLU A 70 6.11 15.19 -2.99
CA GLU A 70 4.73 15.69 -3.09
C GLU A 70 3.93 15.34 -1.82
N ALA A 71 3.95 14.09 -1.38
CA ALA A 71 3.31 13.67 -0.13
C ALA A 71 3.84 14.43 1.10
N SER A 72 5.12 14.81 1.12
CA SER A 72 5.69 15.59 2.22
C SER A 72 5.10 17.00 2.37
N LYS A 73 4.44 17.53 1.33
CA LYS A 73 3.75 18.84 1.39
C LYS A 73 2.50 18.80 2.27
N ALA A 74 2.00 17.61 2.62
CA ALA A 74 0.92 17.45 3.57
C ALA A 74 1.33 17.81 5.02
N PHE A 75 2.63 17.92 5.30
CA PHE A 75 3.13 18.23 6.64
C PHE A 75 3.44 19.72 6.74
N GLU A 76 2.76 20.41 7.65
CA GLU A 76 3.13 21.76 8.05
C GLU A 76 4.20 21.66 9.14
N TRP A 77 5.35 22.29 8.92
CA TRP A 77 6.48 22.28 9.84
C TRP A 77 6.60 23.62 10.56
N ASP A 78 6.89 23.55 11.85
CA ASP A 78 7.42 24.64 12.65
C ASP A 78 8.96 24.47 12.72
N PHE A 79 9.67 25.22 11.87
CA PHE A 79 11.11 25.09 11.72
C PHE A 79 11.87 25.91 12.76
N ASP A 80 12.78 25.26 13.48
CA ASP A 80 13.79 25.97 14.26
C ASP A 80 14.97 26.33 13.33
N VAL A 81 15.10 27.61 13.01
CA VAL A 81 16.09 28.13 12.06
C VAL A 81 17.52 28.06 12.61
N GLN A 82 17.67 27.96 13.94
CA GLN A 82 18.97 27.82 14.60
C GLN A 82 19.38 26.35 14.74
N ASP A 83 18.41 25.45 14.86
CA ASP A 83 18.63 24.01 14.99
C ASP A 83 17.53 23.19 14.29
N ILE A 84 17.78 22.81 13.03
CA ILE A 84 16.82 22.08 12.20
C ILE A 84 16.33 20.80 12.89
N GLU A 85 17.17 20.13 13.69
CA GLU A 85 16.80 18.89 14.38
C GLU A 85 15.74 19.11 15.47
N LYS A 86 15.55 20.34 15.95
CA LYS A 86 14.50 20.72 16.91
C LYS A 86 13.17 21.11 16.24
N SER A 87 13.11 21.14 14.91
CA SER A 87 11.88 21.43 14.17
C SER A 87 10.80 20.39 14.46
N LYS A 88 9.54 20.83 14.47
CA LYS A 88 8.40 19.96 14.80
C LYS A 88 7.35 20.01 13.70
N VAL A 89 6.65 18.91 13.52
CA VAL A 89 5.42 18.91 12.73
C VAL A 89 4.35 19.65 13.53
N LYS A 90 3.78 20.69 12.95
CA LYS A 90 2.69 21.49 13.51
C LYS A 90 1.33 20.88 13.20
N SER A 91 1.14 20.46 11.95
CA SER A 91 -0.11 19.86 11.49
C SER A 91 0.15 18.91 10.31
N VAL A 92 -0.81 18.02 10.05
CA VAL A 92 -0.80 17.11 8.90
C VAL A 92 -2.16 17.16 8.21
N ASP A 93 -2.16 17.45 6.93
CA ASP A 93 -3.32 17.27 6.06
C ASP A 93 -3.41 15.80 5.65
N SER A 94 -4.24 15.02 6.36
CA SER A 94 -4.39 13.58 6.13
C SER A 94 -4.89 13.25 4.73
N ASP A 95 -5.78 14.08 4.21
CA ASP A 95 -6.46 13.83 2.94
C ASP A 95 -5.48 14.08 1.79
N HIS A 96 -4.71 15.18 1.87
CA HIS A 96 -3.65 15.45 0.92
C HIS A 96 -2.52 14.42 0.98
N LEU A 97 -2.18 13.94 2.18
CA LEU A 97 -1.19 12.89 2.35
C LEU A 97 -1.63 11.61 1.64
N GLN A 98 -2.85 11.14 1.92
CA GLN A 98 -3.41 9.93 1.35
C GLN A 98 -3.54 10.06 -0.18
N ALA A 99 -4.09 11.17 -0.67
CA ALA A 99 -4.25 11.39 -2.09
C ALA A 99 -2.92 11.45 -2.85
N SER A 100 -1.91 12.11 -2.26
CA SER A 100 -0.55 12.16 -2.84
C SER A 100 0.12 10.79 -2.88
N GLN A 101 -0.11 9.96 -1.85
CA GLN A 101 0.38 8.59 -1.82
C GLN A 101 -0.27 7.72 -2.89
N ILE A 102 -1.59 7.82 -3.06
CA ILE A 102 -2.34 7.11 -4.11
C ILE A 102 -1.86 7.54 -5.50
N LEU A 103 -1.88 8.85 -5.79
CA LEU A 103 -1.41 9.41 -7.06
C LEU A 103 0.04 9.01 -7.38
N GLY A 104 0.87 8.90 -6.34
CA GLY A 104 2.27 8.50 -6.47
C GLY A 104 2.48 7.02 -6.81
N THR A 105 1.52 6.14 -6.50
CA THR A 105 1.75 4.68 -6.44
C THR A 105 0.77 3.83 -7.24
N ILE A 106 -0.48 4.26 -7.42
CA ILE A 106 -1.48 3.51 -8.19
C ILE A 106 -1.31 3.79 -9.68
N CYS A 107 -1.25 2.71 -10.47
CA CYS A 107 -1.00 2.71 -11.90
C CYS A 107 -2.09 1.87 -12.60
N GLU A 108 -2.47 2.31 -13.81
CA GLU A 108 -3.41 1.56 -14.66
C GLU A 108 -2.73 0.37 -15.37
N ASP A 109 -1.40 0.37 -15.48
CA ASP A 109 -0.65 -0.65 -16.21
C ASP A 109 0.69 -1.04 -15.55
N SER A 110 1.27 -2.12 -16.05
CA SER A 110 2.58 -2.63 -15.63
C SER A 110 3.76 -1.73 -16.05
N LYS A 111 3.54 -0.71 -16.88
CA LYS A 111 4.56 0.27 -17.27
C LYS A 111 4.65 1.41 -16.26
N GLY A 112 3.67 1.53 -15.36
CA GLY A 112 3.61 2.53 -14.32
C GLY A 112 2.94 3.83 -14.76
N THR A 113 2.04 3.74 -15.75
CA THR A 113 1.17 4.86 -16.15
C THR A 113 0.24 5.19 -14.97
N PRO A 114 0.22 6.44 -14.46
CA PRO A 114 -0.63 6.81 -13.32
C PRO A 114 -2.11 6.55 -13.61
N PHE A 115 -2.83 5.99 -12.64
CA PHE A 115 -4.29 5.80 -12.76
C PHE A 115 -5.06 7.13 -12.65
N PHE A 116 -4.60 8.02 -11.75
CA PHE A 116 -5.14 9.36 -11.59
C PHE A 116 -4.23 10.39 -12.25
N SER A 117 -4.81 11.46 -12.81
CA SER A 117 -4.04 12.55 -13.42
C SER A 117 -3.72 13.66 -12.41
N SER A 118 -4.53 13.81 -11.37
CA SER A 118 -4.38 14.87 -10.36
C SER A 118 -4.80 14.44 -8.96
N ILE A 119 -4.48 15.28 -7.95
CA ILE A 119 -4.99 15.11 -6.58
C ILE A 119 -6.52 15.30 -6.54
N GLN A 120 -7.05 16.21 -7.37
CA GLN A 120 -8.49 16.46 -7.41
C GLN A 120 -9.24 15.23 -7.91
N ASP A 121 -8.70 14.50 -8.90
CA ASP A 121 -9.30 13.26 -9.39
C ASP A 121 -9.44 12.21 -8.27
N VAL A 122 -8.47 12.20 -7.32
CA VAL A 122 -8.52 11.32 -6.15
C VAL A 122 -9.60 11.78 -5.17
N TYR A 123 -9.76 13.09 -4.96
CA TYR A 123 -10.80 13.65 -4.08
C TYR A 123 -12.21 13.49 -4.64
N ASP A 124 -12.37 13.52 -5.95
CA ASP A 124 -13.66 13.36 -6.62
C ASP A 124 -14.09 11.88 -6.71
N SER A 125 -13.22 10.96 -6.31
CA SER A 125 -13.48 9.52 -6.33
C SER A 125 -14.26 9.05 -5.11
N ASP A 126 -14.97 7.92 -5.28
CA ASP A 126 -15.71 7.29 -4.20
C ASP A 126 -14.81 6.91 -3.01
N PRO A 127 -15.20 7.24 -1.75
CA PRO A 127 -14.38 6.95 -0.57
C PRO A 127 -14.08 5.46 -0.35
N SER A 128 -15.00 4.55 -0.68
CA SER A 128 -14.79 3.10 -0.56
C SER A 128 -13.70 2.64 -1.52
N PHE A 129 -13.73 3.15 -2.76
CA PHE A 129 -12.69 2.90 -3.76
C PHE A 129 -11.33 3.46 -3.33
N ILE A 130 -11.26 4.71 -2.87
CA ILE A 130 -10.02 5.34 -2.39
C ILE A 130 -9.41 4.58 -1.22
N ASN A 131 -10.22 4.13 -0.25
CA ASN A 131 -9.75 3.32 0.87
C ASN A 131 -9.20 1.96 0.41
N ALA A 132 -9.85 1.31 -0.55
CA ALA A 132 -9.38 0.05 -1.12
C ALA A 132 -8.04 0.22 -1.85
N LEU A 133 -7.90 1.27 -2.66
CA LEU A 133 -6.64 1.62 -3.32
C LEU A 133 -5.53 1.95 -2.33
N TYR A 134 -5.83 2.72 -1.30
CA TYR A 134 -4.86 3.06 -0.27
C TYR A 134 -4.31 1.82 0.44
N LYS A 135 -5.19 0.84 0.75
CA LYS A 135 -4.79 -0.40 1.41
C LYS A 135 -3.78 -1.19 0.57
N VAL A 136 -4.04 -1.39 -0.72
CA VAL A 136 -3.09 -2.11 -1.59
C VAL A 136 -1.79 -1.33 -1.82
N ALA A 137 -1.86 0.01 -1.83
CA ALA A 137 -0.68 0.86 -1.88
C ALA A 137 0.19 0.72 -0.62
N ASP A 138 -0.43 0.71 0.56
CA ASP A 138 0.23 0.53 1.85
C ASP A 138 0.84 -0.87 1.99
N GLU A 139 0.23 -1.92 1.45
CA GLU A 139 0.84 -3.26 1.46
C GLU A 139 2.17 -3.34 0.68
N VAL A 140 2.33 -2.53 -0.36
CA VAL A 140 3.56 -2.48 -1.17
C VAL A 140 4.59 -1.50 -0.60
N ASN A 141 4.13 -0.38 -0.05
CA ASN A 141 4.98 0.75 0.34
C ASN A 141 5.16 0.91 1.85
N ASN A 142 4.32 0.27 2.65
CA ASN A 142 4.32 0.29 4.10
C ASN A 142 4.32 1.73 4.65
N PHE A 143 3.40 2.56 4.16
CA PHE A 143 3.25 3.96 4.55
C PHE A 143 3.01 4.11 6.05
N MET A 144 2.19 3.24 6.63
CA MET A 144 1.89 3.23 8.06
C MET A 144 2.97 2.55 8.90
N GLY A 145 3.94 1.87 8.28
CA GLY A 145 4.91 1.04 9.00
C GLY A 145 4.25 -0.16 9.70
N LYS A 146 5.00 -0.85 10.57
CA LYS A 146 4.46 -1.94 11.43
C LYS A 146 3.51 -1.45 12.54
N LEU A 147 2.88 -0.28 12.41
CA LEU A 147 2.03 0.31 13.46
C LEU A 147 0.65 -0.35 13.61
N VAL A 148 0.38 -1.44 12.89
CA VAL A 148 -0.72 -2.37 13.20
C VAL A 148 -0.25 -3.47 14.17
N THR A 149 0.34 -3.13 15.32
CA THR A 149 0.56 -4.09 16.45
C THR A 149 0.73 -3.42 17.82
N LYS A 150 -0.07 -2.39 18.16
CA LYS A 150 -0.12 -1.92 19.57
C LYS A 150 -1.51 -1.69 20.18
N ASN A 151 -2.59 -1.68 19.40
CA ASN A 151 -3.96 -1.53 19.93
C ASN A 151 -4.92 -2.70 19.62
N SER A 152 -4.45 -3.79 19.02
CA SER A 152 -5.19 -5.06 19.03
C SER A 152 -4.99 -5.70 20.40
N LYS A 153 -6.04 -5.59 21.23
CA LYS A 153 -6.17 -6.19 22.57
C LYS A 153 -5.39 -7.50 22.72
N GLU A 154 -4.63 -7.60 23.81
CA GLU A 154 -4.32 -8.88 24.42
C GLU A 154 -5.60 -9.73 24.42
N THR A 155 -5.62 -10.76 23.59
CA THR A 155 -6.63 -11.80 23.67
C THR A 155 -5.86 -13.10 23.62
N ASN A 156 -5.64 -13.64 24.81
CA ASN A 156 -5.13 -14.97 25.03
C ASN A 156 -5.83 -15.97 24.10
N SER A 157 -5.06 -16.70 23.31
CA SER A 157 -5.46 -18.03 22.88
C SER A 157 -4.21 -18.91 22.77
N SER A 158 -4.02 -19.71 23.82
CA SER A 158 -3.28 -20.96 23.74
C SER A 158 -3.76 -21.76 22.54
N VAL A 159 -2.90 -21.99 21.56
CA VAL A 159 -3.01 -23.15 20.68
C VAL A 159 -1.67 -23.86 20.67
N ASN A 160 -1.63 -24.84 21.55
CA ASN A 160 -0.72 -25.97 21.56
C ASN A 160 -0.92 -26.80 20.29
N SER A 161 0.18 -27.18 19.62
CA SER A 161 0.33 -28.35 18.72
C SER A 161 1.74 -28.28 18.15
N SER A 162 2.61 -29.29 18.17
CA SER A 162 2.68 -30.58 18.81
C SER A 162 4.13 -31.03 18.61
N SER A 163 4.73 -31.61 19.65
CA SER A 163 5.98 -32.36 19.58
C SER A 163 5.84 -33.60 18.69
N THR A 164 6.88 -33.86 17.88
CA THR A 164 7.46 -35.17 17.43
C THR A 164 8.53 -34.81 16.38
N GLU A 165 9.80 -35.23 16.39
CA GLU A 165 10.47 -36.39 16.98
C GLU A 165 11.98 -36.09 17.14
N SER A 166 12.54 -36.37 18.33
CA SER A 166 13.86 -37.02 18.45
C SER A 166 13.76 -38.35 17.69
N VAL A 167 14.73 -38.89 16.96
CA VAL A 167 16.11 -39.34 17.23
C VAL A 167 16.70 -39.55 15.81
N GLU A 168 17.98 -39.37 15.47
CA GLU A 168 19.01 -40.40 15.64
C GLU A 168 20.35 -39.89 15.08
N ALA A 169 21.39 -39.93 15.92
CA ALA A 169 22.77 -39.72 15.49
C ALA A 169 23.27 -40.92 14.68
N PRO A 170 24.19 -40.70 13.73
CA PRO A 170 25.20 -41.71 13.42
C PRO A 170 26.58 -41.33 13.95
N SER A 171 27.16 -42.31 14.62
CA SER A 171 28.46 -42.37 15.25
C SER A 171 29.63 -42.49 14.25
N LYS A 172 30.81 -41.97 14.67
CA LYS A 172 32.21 -42.34 14.33
C LYS A 172 32.83 -41.96 12.97
N LYS A 173 33.94 -41.21 13.01
CA LYS A 173 35.37 -41.69 13.01
C LYS A 173 36.33 -40.47 13.09
N GLN A 174 37.24 -40.39 14.08
CA GLN A 174 38.71 -40.68 14.04
C GLN A 174 39.53 -39.78 13.06
N ASN A 175 40.72 -39.20 13.32
CA ASN A 175 41.72 -39.25 14.40
C ASN A 175 42.87 -38.23 14.10
N LYS A 176 43.64 -37.84 15.14
CA LYS A 176 45.06 -37.32 15.16
C LYS A 176 45.37 -35.98 14.45
N LYS A 177 46.18 -35.08 15.02
CA LYS A 177 47.43 -35.27 15.78
C LYS A 177 47.64 -34.13 16.78
#